data_AF-A0A1S4M1Z7-F1
#
_entry.id   AF-A0A1S4M1Z7-F1
#
_cell.length_a   1.000
_cell.length_b   1.000
_cell.length_c   1.000
_cell.angle_alpha   90.00
_cell.angle_beta   90.00
_cell.angle_gamma   90.00
#
_symmetry.space_group_name_H-M   'P 1'
#
loop_
_entity.id
_entity.type
_entity.pdbx_description
1 polymer ?
#
loop_
_entity_poly.entity_id
_entity_poly.type
_entity_poly.pdbx_seq_one_letter_code
_entity_poly.pdbx_strand_id
1 'polypeptide(L)'
;GPVQVDVDMFVLSLRDVSFMNMDYTVQVYLRTRWKDSRLRYDNQPGKVKYLNLNDPSKVWRPDLFIPNEKEANFHKLLLPNTFLRIYPQGNVFYSVR
;
A
#
# COMPACT_ATOMS: atom_id res chain seq x y z
N GLY A 1 4.84 -8.77 20.09
CA GLY A 1 4.72 -7.30 20.15
C GLY A 1 3.80 -6.82 19.04
N PRO A 2 3.38 -5.54 19.06
CA PRO A 2 2.56 -4.97 18.00
C PRO A 2 3.32 -4.96 16.66
N VAL A 3 2.58 -5.07 15.54
CA VAL A 3 3.15 -4.94 14.20
C VAL A 3 3.51 -3.48 13.95
N GLN A 4 4.79 -3.21 13.68
CA GLN A 4 5.23 -1.89 13.23
C GLN A 4 4.92 -1.75 11.75
N VAL A 5 4.20 -0.68 11.40
CA VAL A 5 3.77 -0.38 10.03
C VAL A 5 4.32 0.98 9.65
N ASP A 6 5.28 1.02 8.73
CA ASP A 6 5.78 2.27 8.15
C ASP A 6 4.87 2.68 7.00
N VAL A 7 4.38 3.91 7.02
CA VAL A 7 3.50 4.47 5.99
C VAL A 7 4.23 5.61 5.28
N ASP A 8 4.18 5.59 3.96
CA ASP A 8 4.80 6.56 3.07
C ASP A 8 3.76 7.03 2.04
N MET A 9 3.57 8.34 1.95
CA MET A 9 2.59 8.98 1.08
C MET A 9 3.30 9.90 0.10
N PHE A 10 3.05 9.71 -1.20
CA PHE A 10 3.56 10.58 -2.25
C PHE A 10 2.40 11.31 -2.94
N VAL A 11 2.37 12.64 -2.85
CA VAL A 11 1.32 13.44 -3.47
C VAL A 11 1.63 13.68 -4.94
N LEU A 12 0.72 13.25 -5.82
CA LEU A 12 0.82 13.45 -7.26
C LEU A 12 0.21 14.79 -7.69
N SER A 13 -0.96 15.12 -7.15
CA SER A 13 -1.63 16.37 -7.46
C SER A 13 -2.65 16.72 -6.40
N LEU A 14 -2.83 18.02 -6.19
CA LEU A 14 -3.91 18.61 -5.42
C LEU A 14 -4.79 19.41 -6.40
N ARG A 15 -6.09 19.17 -6.41
CA ARG A 15 -7.06 19.79 -7.34
C ARG A 15 -8.38 20.09 -6.66
N ASP A 16 -9.23 20.84 -7.35
CA ASP A 16 -10.64 21.05 -6.99
C ASP A 16 -10.84 21.52 -5.55
N VAL A 17 -10.07 22.53 -5.12
CA VAL A 17 -10.21 23.12 -3.79
C VAL A 17 -11.49 23.96 -3.75
N SER A 18 -12.48 23.51 -2.98
CA SER A 18 -13.78 24.18 -2.83
C SER A 18 -13.88 24.87 -1.48
N PHE A 19 -13.98 26.20 -1.48
CA PHE A 19 -14.25 26.98 -0.26
C PHE A 19 -15.70 26.85 0.21
N MET A 20 -16.64 26.61 -0.70
CA MET A 20 -18.07 26.46 -0.37
C MET A 20 -18.32 25.14 0.35
N ASN A 21 -17.71 24.06 -0.13
CA ASN A 21 -17.89 22.73 0.44
C ASN A 21 -16.83 22.40 1.51
N MET A 22 -15.77 23.20 1.62
CA MET A 22 -14.61 22.93 2.47
C MET A 22 -13.99 21.54 2.17
N ASP A 23 -13.67 21.29 0.90
CA ASP A 23 -12.99 20.07 0.46
C ASP A 23 -11.98 20.31 -0.66
N TYR A 24 -11.19 19.27 -0.92
CA TYR A 24 -10.21 19.22 -2.00
C TYR A 24 -10.07 17.78 -2.50
N THR A 25 -9.65 17.65 -3.76
CA THR A 25 -9.30 16.35 -4.36
C THR A 25 -7.79 16.18 -4.34
N VAL A 26 -7.31 15.05 -3.82
CA VAL A 26 -5.88 14.69 -3.84
C VAL A 26 -5.66 13.35 -4.53
N GLN A 27 -4.63 13.28 -5.37
CA GLN A 27 -4.13 12.02 -5.91
C GLN A 27 -2.82 11.69 -5.20
N VAL A 28 -2.73 10.50 -4.62
CA VAL A 28 -1.55 10.06 -3.88
C VAL A 28 -1.13 8.64 -4.28
N TYR A 29 0.14 8.31 -4.10
CA TYR A 29 0.55 6.93 -3.89
C TYR A 29 0.66 6.69 -2.39
N LEU A 30 -0.02 5.66 -1.88
CA LEU A 30 0.08 5.23 -0.51
C LEU A 30 0.87 3.93 -0.44
N ARG A 31 1.97 3.94 0.32
CA ARG A 31 2.91 2.84 0.45
C ARG A 31 2.98 2.44 1.91
N THR A 32 2.99 1.14 2.15
CA THR A 32 3.10 0.58 3.49
C THR A 32 4.19 -0.49 3.52
N ARG A 33 4.89 -0.54 4.65
CA ARG A 33 5.90 -1.56 4.92
C ARG A 33 5.65 -2.14 6.29
N TRP A 34 5.65 -3.45 6.38
CA TRP A 34 5.58 -4.16 7.66
C TRP A 34 6.43 -5.43 7.57
N LYS A 35 6.68 -6.04 8.72
CA LYS A 35 7.38 -7.31 8.81
C LYS A 35 6.41 -8.41 9.23
N ASP A 36 6.31 -9.45 8.41
CA ASP A 36 5.54 -10.66 8.68
C ASP A 36 6.47 -11.89 8.61
N SER A 37 6.76 -12.47 9.78
CA SER A 37 7.66 -13.63 9.88
C SER A 37 7.11 -14.89 9.22
N ARG A 38 5.79 -14.99 8.99
CA ARG A 38 5.14 -16.14 8.34
C ARG A 38 5.44 -16.21 6.84
N LEU A 39 5.83 -15.09 6.25
CA LEU A 39 6.14 -14.96 4.82
C LEU A 39 7.63 -15.08 4.51
N ARG A 40 8.44 -15.47 5.50
CA ARG A 40 9.86 -15.78 5.29
C ARG A 40 9.99 -17.00 4.38
N TYR A 41 10.93 -16.93 3.44
CA TYR A 41 11.25 -18.03 2.55
C TYR A 41 12.75 -18.15 2.38
N ASP A 42 13.24 -19.37 2.21
CA ASP A 42 14.65 -19.61 1.96
C ASP A 42 15.00 -19.15 0.55
N ASN A 43 15.86 -18.14 0.49
CA ASN A 43 16.43 -17.66 -0.75
C ASN A 43 17.89 -18.11 -0.79
N GLN A 44 18.19 -19.11 -1.63
CA GLN A 44 19.58 -19.40 -1.96
C GLN A 44 20.24 -18.11 -2.49
N PRO A 45 21.48 -17.80 -2.08
CA PRO A 45 22.07 -16.49 -2.33
C PRO A 45 21.96 -16.08 -3.81
N GLY A 46 21.19 -15.03 -4.09
CA GLY A 46 21.12 -14.39 -5.40
C GLY A 46 20.02 -14.84 -6.36
N LYS A 47 19.16 -15.83 -6.03
CA LYS A 47 18.13 -16.29 -6.99
C LYS A 47 16.93 -15.35 -7.14
N VAL A 48 16.36 -14.87 -6.04
CA VAL A 48 15.13 -14.03 -6.09
C VAL A 48 15.21 -12.87 -5.11
N LYS A 49 15.15 -11.62 -5.60
CA LYS A 49 15.22 -10.43 -4.74
C LYS A 49 13.96 -10.21 -3.90
N TYR A 50 12.80 -10.53 -4.46
CA TYR A 50 11.48 -10.46 -3.83
C TYR A 50 10.47 -11.29 -4.63
N LEU A 51 9.40 -11.74 -3.99
CA LEU A 51 8.24 -12.33 -4.66
C LEU A 51 7.22 -11.22 -4.95
N ASN A 52 6.74 -11.15 -6.19
CA ASN A 52 5.59 -10.32 -6.53
C ASN A 52 4.31 -11.14 -6.33
N LEU A 53 3.35 -10.61 -5.58
CA LEU A 53 2.05 -11.22 -5.40
C LEU A 53 0.99 -10.42 -6.19
N ASN A 54 0.36 -11.07 -7.16
CA ASN A 54 -0.70 -10.48 -7.98
C ASN A 54 -2.02 -10.34 -7.21
N ASP A 55 -2.23 -11.19 -6.20
CA ASP A 55 -3.44 -11.21 -5.38
C ASP A 55 -3.11 -10.81 -3.93
N PRO A 56 -3.27 -9.51 -3.57
CA PRO A 56 -2.98 -9.03 -2.22
C PRO A 56 -3.98 -9.53 -1.17
N SER A 57 -5.08 -10.20 -1.55
CA SER A 57 -6.05 -10.73 -0.59
C SER A 57 -5.52 -11.95 0.19
N LYS A 58 -4.48 -12.61 -0.33
CA LYS A 58 -3.88 -13.82 0.27
C LYS A 58 -2.93 -13.52 1.43
N VAL A 59 -2.67 -12.25 1.71
CA VAL A 59 -1.73 -11.81 2.74
C VAL A 59 -2.45 -10.84 3.66
N TRP A 60 -2.22 -11.00 4.97
CA TRP A 60 -2.68 -10.01 5.94
C TRP A 60 -2.04 -8.65 5.65
N ARG A 61 -2.86 -7.60 5.66
CA ARG A 61 -2.42 -6.21 5.45
C ARG A 61 -3.01 -5.32 6.56
N PRO A 62 -2.35 -4.20 6.89
CA PRO A 62 -2.95 -3.21 7.76
C PRO A 62 -4.17 -2.56 7.09
N ASP A 63 -5.22 -2.36 7.88
CA ASP A 63 -6.43 -1.65 7.44
C ASP A 63 -6.23 -0.15 7.62
N LEU A 64 -5.68 0.50 6.59
CA LEU A 64 -5.52 1.96 6.56
C LEU A 64 -6.80 2.65 6.10
N PHE A 65 -7.19 3.69 6.82
CA PHE A 65 -8.29 4.58 6.46
C PHE A 65 -7.89 6.04 6.70
N ILE A 66 -8.49 6.96 5.95
CA ILE A 66 -8.29 8.41 6.13
C ILE A 66 -9.53 8.96 6.85
N PRO A 67 -9.41 9.39 8.12
CA PRO A 67 -10.58 9.76 8.93
C PRO A 67 -11.42 10.90 8.36
N ASN A 68 -10.78 11.82 7.62
CA ASN A 68 -11.40 13.02 7.06
C ASN A 68 -11.74 12.88 5.56
N GLU A 69 -11.67 11.66 5.04
CA GLU A 69 -12.12 11.37 3.68
C GLU A 69 -13.62 11.60 3.58
N LYS A 70 -14.04 12.47 2.65
CA LYS A 70 -15.45 12.59 2.27
C LYS A 70 -15.85 11.49 1.28
N GLU A 71 -15.02 11.28 0.26
CA GLU A 71 -15.15 10.21 -0.73
C GLU A 71 -13.75 9.78 -1.22
N ALA A 72 -13.43 8.48 -1.17
CA ALA A 72 -12.28 7.90 -1.87
C ALA A 72 -12.74 6.99 -3.00
N ASN A 73 -12.42 7.42 -4.21
CA ASN A 73 -12.43 6.55 -5.37
C ASN A 73 -11.07 5.86 -5.47
N PHE A 74 -10.89 4.72 -4.79
CA PHE A 74 -9.86 3.77 -5.22
C PHE A 74 -10.12 3.51 -6.70
N HIS A 75 -9.11 3.65 -7.57
CA HIS A 75 -9.26 3.48 -9.01
C HIS A 75 -9.81 2.07 -9.32
N LYS A 76 -11.14 1.89 -9.31
CA LYS A 76 -11.90 0.66 -9.63
C LYS A 76 -11.92 0.39 -11.14
N LEU A 77 -10.91 0.85 -11.87
CA LEU A 77 -10.76 0.58 -13.30
C LEU A 77 -9.88 -0.66 -13.47
N LEU A 78 -10.57 -1.80 -13.44
CA LEU A 78 -10.21 -3.08 -14.08
C LEU A 78 -9.01 -3.88 -13.55
N LEU A 79 -8.03 -3.28 -12.89
CA LEU A 79 -7.04 -3.94 -12.04
C LEU A 79 -6.61 -2.94 -10.97
N PRO A 80 -6.67 -3.24 -9.66
CA PRO A 80 -6.10 -2.33 -8.68
C PRO A 80 -4.62 -2.16 -9.05
N ASN A 81 -4.14 -0.91 -9.20
CA ASN A 81 -2.71 -0.60 -9.36
C ASN A 81 -1.97 -0.83 -8.04
N THR A 82 -2.21 -2.01 -7.47
CA THR A 82 -1.65 -2.52 -6.25
C THR A 82 -0.60 -3.53 -6.63
N PHE A 83 0.59 -3.38 -6.08
CA PHE A 83 1.58 -4.44 -6.13
C PHE A 83 2.11 -4.70 -4.74
N LEU A 84 2.25 -5.99 -4.41
CA LEU A 84 2.74 -6.48 -3.14
C LEU A 84 4.04 -7.24 -3.38
N ARG A 85 5.10 -6.85 -2.66
CA ARG A 85 6.41 -7.49 -2.70
C ARG A 85 6.75 -8.08 -1.35
N ILE A 86 7.17 -9.34 -1.34
CA ILE A 86 7.64 -10.04 -0.15
C ILE A 86 9.14 -10.27 -0.30
N TYR A 87 9.92 -9.80 0.66
CA TYR A 87 11.36 -10.00 0.73
C TYR A 87 11.69 -11.26 1.55
N PRO A 88 12.84 -11.92 1.33
CA PRO A 88 13.20 -13.17 2.01
C PRO A 88 13.14 -13.11 3.54
N GLN A 89 13.42 -11.95 4.12
CA GLN A 89 13.40 -11.71 5.56
C GLN A 89 11.98 -11.56 6.15
N GLY A 90 10.94 -11.68 5.32
CA GLY A 90 9.54 -11.47 5.71
C GLY A 90 9.12 -10.00 5.71
N ASN A 91 9.94 -9.10 5.16
CA ASN A 91 9.51 -7.71 4.97
C ASN A 91 8.51 -7.68 3.80
N VAL A 92 7.42 -6.95 3.98
CA VAL A 92 6.39 -6.79 2.97
C VAL A 92 6.33 -5.32 2.57
N PHE A 93 6.24 -5.08 1.26
CA PHE A 93 6.02 -3.76 0.68
C PHE A 93 4.73 -3.80 -0.11
N TYR A 94 3.78 -2.95 0.24
CA TYR A 94 2.51 -2.80 -0.46
C TYR A 94 2.33 -1.35 -0.90
N SER A 95 2.02 -1.16 -2.17
CA SER A 95 1.77 0.16 -2.75
C SER A 95 0.40 0.17 -3.41
N VAL A 96 -0.38 1.21 -3.16
CA VAL A 96 -1.64 1.50 -3.83
C VAL A 96 -1.60 2.91 -4.41
N ARG A 97 -2.36 3.12 -5.49
CA ARG A 97 -2.64 4.43 -6.09
C ARG A 97 -4.11 4.75 -5.94
#